data_AF-A0A7V1IKK7-F1
#
_entry.id   AF-A0A7V1IKK7-F1
#
_cell.length_a   1.000
_cell.length_b   1.000
_cell.length_c   1.000
_cell.angle_alpha   90.00
_cell.angle_beta   90.00
_cell.angle_gamma   90.00
#
_symmetry.space_group_name_H-M   'P 1'
#
loop_
_entity.id
_entity.type
_entity.pdbx_description
1 polymer ?
#
loop_
_entity_poly.entity_id
_entity_poly.type
_entity_poly.pdbx_seq_one_letter_code
_entity_poly.pdbx_strand_id
1 'polypeptide(L)' 'MIPTPPDAFEEWLEVPITEDPGDPRFLVRRATPDDFERIYDLVDAAFGRRRSREQYDWLYRR' A
#
# COMPACT_ATOMS: atom_id res chain seq x y z
N MET A 1 -30.00 -11.51 12.79
CA MET A 1 -29.00 -10.63 12.16
C MET A 1 -27.64 -11.21 12.51
N ILE A 2 -26.88 -11.73 11.54
CA ILE A 2 -25.53 -12.23 11.80
C ILE A 2 -24.63 -10.99 11.90
N PRO A 3 -23.86 -10.79 13.00
CA PRO A 3 -22.95 -9.67 13.09
C PRO A 3 -21.91 -9.78 11.97
N THR A 4 -21.77 -8.72 11.19
CA THR A 4 -20.68 -8.63 10.21
C THR A 4 -19.38 -8.46 11.01
N PRO A 5 -18.36 -9.29 10.79
CA PRO A 5 -17.08 -9.10 11.46
C PRO A 5 -16.48 -7.74 11.06
N PRO A 6 -15.69 -7.11 11.94
CA PRO A 6 -14.99 -5.88 11.61
C PRO A 6 -14.11 -6.09 10.37
N ASP A 7 -14.05 -5.07 9.52
CA ASP A 7 -13.20 -5.10 8.34
C ASP A 7 -11.73 -5.04 8.78
N ALA A 8 -11.05 -6.20 8.73
CA ALA A 8 -9.65 -6.33 9.10
C ALA A 8 -8.73 -5.41 8.29
N PHE A 9 -9.16 -4.97 7.09
CA PHE A 9 -8.43 -4.00 6.29
C PHE A 9 -8.56 -2.58 6.86
N GLU A 10 -9.74 -2.17 7.29
CA GLU A 10 -9.91 -0.86 7.96
C GLU A 10 -9.19 -0.83 9.30
N GLU A 11 -9.23 -1.93 10.07
CA GLU A 11 -8.45 -2.06 11.31
C GLU A 11 -6.94 -1.93 11.04
N TRP A 12 -6.42 -2.62 10.02
CA TRP A 12 -5.02 -2.50 9.61
C TRP A 12 -4.66 -1.06 9.18
N LEU A 13 -5.57 -0.37 8.48
CA LEU A 13 -5.40 1.04 8.13
C LEU A 13 -5.42 1.96 9.34
N GLU A 14 -5.94 1.59 10.50
CA GLU A 14 -5.87 2.44 11.70
C GLU A 14 -4.60 2.19 12.52
N VAL A 15 -3.90 1.08 12.28
CA VAL A 15 -2.67 0.74 13.00
C VAL A 15 -1.58 1.81 12.75
N PRO A 16 -1.03 2.42 13.82
CA PRO A 16 0.10 3.34 13.71
C PRO A 16 1.27 2.66 13.00
N ILE A 17 1.88 3.36 12.04
CA ILE A 17 3.12 2.86 11.43
C ILE A 17 4.27 3.29 12.31
N THR A 18 5.25 2.39 12.51
CA THR A 18 6.54 2.81 13.06
C THR A 18 7.19 3.82 12.13
N GLU A 19 7.55 4.98 12.67
CA GLU A 19 8.31 6.01 11.94
C GLU A 19 9.81 5.79 12.06
N ASP A 20 10.26 4.81 12.87
CA ASP A 20 11.67 4.47 13.00
C ASP A 20 12.11 3.53 11.87
N PRO A 21 12.93 4.01 10.91
CA PRO A 21 13.45 3.21 9.81
C PRO A 21 14.57 2.23 10.23
N GLY A 22 15.14 2.36 11.44
CA GLY A 22 16.35 1.66 11.88
C GLY A 22 17.65 2.10 11.18
N ASP A 23 17.57 2.69 9.98
CA ASP A 23 18.68 3.28 9.23
C ASP A 23 18.31 4.71 8.80
N PRO A 24 19.12 5.73 9.16
CA PRO A 24 18.79 7.14 8.95
C PRO A 24 18.75 7.56 7.47
N ARG A 25 19.17 6.71 6.54
CA ARG A 25 19.08 6.98 5.10
C ARG A 25 17.67 6.82 4.55
N PHE A 26 16.77 6.20 5.32
CA PHE A 26 15.42 5.91 4.89
C PHE A 26 14.39 6.68 5.72
N LEU A 27 13.24 6.94 5.11
CA LEU A 27 12.07 7.52 5.76
C LEU A 27 10.92 6.51 5.63
N VAL A 28 10.29 6.16 6.74
CA VAL A 28 9.08 5.33 6.75
C VAL A 28 7.87 6.22 6.93
N ARG A 29 6.91 6.13 6.01
CA ARG A 29 5.63 6.84 6.08
C ARG A 29 4.56 6.11 5.29
N ARG A 30 3.29 6.50 5.49
CA ARG A 30 2.19 6.10 4.59
C ARG A 30 2.37 6.72 3.21
N ALA A 31 2.10 5.92 2.19
CA ALA A 31 1.98 6.41 0.82
C ALA A 31 0.73 7.30 0.71
N THR A 32 0.86 8.40 -0.04
CA THR A 32 -0.26 9.22 -0.49
C THR A 32 -0.62 8.83 -1.93
N PRO A 33 -1.81 9.22 -2.44
CA PRO A 33 -2.18 8.94 -3.83
C PRO A 33 -1.14 9.42 -4.87
N ASP A 34 -0.43 10.51 -4.57
CA ASP A 34 0.63 11.06 -5.43
C ASP A 34 1.85 10.13 -5.53
N ASP A 35 2.06 9.23 -4.57
CA ASP A 35 3.16 8.26 -4.60
C ASP A 35 2.86 7.04 -5.48
N PHE A 36 1.59 6.79 -5.81
CA PHE A 36 1.15 5.49 -6.34
C PHE A 36 1.79 5.15 -7.68
N GLU A 37 1.90 6.10 -8.61
CA GLU A 37 2.55 5.84 -9.91
C GLU A 37 3.98 5.34 -9.73
N ARG A 38 4.74 6.00 -8.85
CA ARG A 38 6.13 5.62 -8.56
C ARG A 38 6.22 4.27 -7.86
N ILE A 39 5.29 3.96 -6.97
CA ILE A 39 5.23 2.66 -6.30
C ILE A 39 4.93 1.55 -7.31
N TYR A 40 4.00 1.78 -8.24
CA TYR A 40 3.67 0.82 -9.29
C TYR A 40 4.85 0.57 -10.22
N ASP A 41 5.56 1.62 -10.63
CA ASP A 41 6.80 1.48 -11.40
C ASP A 41 7.86 0.65 -10.65
N LEU A 42 8.02 0.88 -9.34
CA LEU A 42 8.94 0.11 -8.50
C LEU A 42 8.56 -1.37 -8.39
N VAL A 43 7.27 -1.66 -8.22
CA VAL A 43 6.75 -3.04 -8.17
C VAL A 43 6.97 -3.73 -9.52
N ASP A 44 6.64 -3.07 -10.62
CA ASP A 44 6.86 -3.63 -11.96
C ASP A 44 8.34 -3.90 -12.22
N ALA A 45 9.22 -3.00 -11.82
CA ALA A 45 10.67 -3.18 -11.91
C ALA A 45 11.18 -4.34 -11.04
N ALA A 46 10.73 -4.44 -9.79
CA ALA A 46 11.16 -5.49 -8.86
C ALA A 46 10.72 -6.89 -9.32
N PHE A 47 9.53 -7.00 -9.92
CA PHE A 47 8.97 -8.28 -10.37
C PHE A 47 9.19 -8.56 -11.87
N GLY A 48 9.81 -7.65 -12.61
CA GLY A 48 10.09 -7.79 -14.05
C GLY A 48 8.82 -7.96 -14.89
N ARG A 49 7.70 -7.40 -14.46
CA ARG A 49 6.40 -7.51 -15.14
C ARG A 49 5.76 -6.14 -15.18
N ARG A 50 5.31 -5.71 -16.35
CA ARG A 50 4.54 -4.46 -16.47
C ARG A 50 3.06 -4.75 -16.31
N ARG A 51 2.40 -4.10 -15.37
CA ARG A 51 0.95 -4.18 -15.18
C ARG A 51 0.27 -2.94 -15.76
N SER A 52 -0.98 -3.10 -16.18
CA SER A 52 -1.79 -1.95 -16.59
C SER A 52 -2.29 -1.19 -15.38
N ARG A 53 -2.71 0.06 -15.57
CA ARG A 53 -3.27 0.86 -14.47
C ARG A 53 -4.53 0.22 -13.91
N GLU A 54 -5.35 -0.39 -14.75
CA GLU A 54 -6.58 -1.07 -14.36
C GLU A 54 -6.30 -2.30 -13.48
N GLN A 55 -5.16 -2.98 -13.70
CA GLN A 55 -4.75 -4.09 -12.85
C GLN A 55 -4.33 -3.59 -11.46
N TYR A 56 -3.62 -2.47 -11.40
CA TYR A 56 -3.28 -1.83 -10.13
C TYR A 56 -4.50 -1.28 -9.41
N ASP A 57 -5.40 -0.63 -10.15
CA ASP A 57 -6.68 -0.18 -9.62
C ASP A 57 -7.51 -1.37 -9.15
N TRP A 58 -7.49 -2.54 -9.80
CA TRP A 58 -8.20 -3.74 -9.29
C TRP A 58 -7.55 -4.31 -8.02
N LEU A 59 -6.21 -4.36 -7.96
CA LEU A 59 -5.45 -4.91 -6.82
C LEU A 59 -5.55 -4.04 -5.57
N TYR A 60 -5.55 -2.72 -5.76
CA TYR A 60 -5.47 -1.74 -4.68
C TYR A 60 -6.73 -0.88 -4.57
N ARG A 61 -7.81 -1.20 -5.31
CA ARG A 61 -9.10 -0.54 -5.08
C ARG A 61 -9.68 -0.91 -3.75
N ARG A 62 -10.12 0.14 -3.08
CA ARG A 62 -11.24 0.13 -2.16
C ARG A 62 -12.54 -0.18 -2.91
#